data_AF-A0A9D0N3S0-F1
#
_entry.id   AF-A0A9D0N3S0-F1
#
_cell.length_a   1.000
_cell.length_b   1.000
_cell.length_c   1.000
_cell.angle_alpha   90.00
_cell.angle_beta   90.00
_cell.angle_gamma   90.00
#
_symmetry.space_group_name_H-M   'P 1'
#
loop_
_entity.id
_entity.type
_entity.pdbx_description
1 polymer ?
#
loop_
_entity_poly.entity_id
_entity_poly.type
_entity_poly.pdbx_seq_one_letter_code
_entity_poly.pdbx_strand_id
1 'polypeptide(L)'
;MSKFTDFVDSVFDENKLLERNALKKLILTSKNNTSDFVRLQAESFERWTIMLADGELTVAGYKKLVKKMEILTQIEEVRLTVGAKASAQRLASGIQEIVIKRLFSLI
;
A
#
# COMPACT_ATOMS: atom_id res chain seq x y z
N MET A 1 -14.93 11.03 3.71
CA MET A 1 -14.12 9.82 3.47
C MET A 1 -13.13 10.11 2.36
N SER A 2 -11.93 9.52 2.38
CA SER A 2 -10.99 9.69 1.26
C SER A 2 -11.38 8.75 0.12
N LYS A 3 -11.20 9.17 -1.15
CA LYS A 3 -11.42 8.30 -2.33
C LYS A 3 -10.72 6.95 -2.23
N PHE A 4 -9.55 6.93 -1.59
CA PHE A 4 -8.84 5.69 -1.27
C PHE A 4 -9.67 4.73 -0.40
N THR A 5 -10.31 5.26 0.66
CA THR A 5 -11.16 4.48 1.55
C THR A 5 -12.35 3.90 0.78
N ASP A 6 -12.97 4.72 -0.07
CA ASP A 6 -14.13 4.35 -0.87
C ASP A 6 -13.78 3.26 -1.90
N PHE A 7 -12.63 3.39 -2.57
CA PHE A 7 -12.10 2.34 -3.46
C PHE A 7 -11.86 1.03 -2.71
N VAL A 8 -11.16 1.10 -1.56
CA VAL A 8 -10.88 -0.10 -0.76
C VAL A 8 -12.17 -0.75 -0.26
N ASP A 9 -13.26 -0.02 -0.06
CA ASP A 9 -14.57 -0.59 0.30
C ASP A 9 -15.36 -1.11 -0.90
N SER A 10 -15.17 -0.54 -2.09
CA SER A 10 -15.91 -0.93 -3.29
C SER A 10 -15.37 -2.19 -3.97
N VAL A 11 -14.12 -2.59 -3.71
CA VAL A 11 -13.53 -3.83 -4.27
C VAL A 11 -14.45 -5.01 -3.94
N PHE A 12 -14.91 -5.76 -4.94
CA PHE A 12 -15.70 -6.96 -4.68
C PHE A 12 -14.80 -8.08 -4.17
N ASP A 13 -15.16 -8.70 -3.05
CA ASP A 13 -14.39 -9.78 -2.42
C ASP A 13 -15.33 -10.78 -1.75
N GLU A 14 -15.74 -11.78 -2.53
CA GLU A 14 -16.66 -12.83 -2.11
C GLU A 14 -16.16 -13.58 -0.87
N ASN A 15 -14.85 -13.84 -0.81
CA ASN A 15 -14.24 -14.64 0.25
C ASN A 15 -13.81 -13.81 1.47
N LYS A 16 -14.01 -12.48 1.45
CA LYS A 16 -13.60 -11.54 2.51
C LYS A 16 -12.12 -11.68 2.90
N LEU A 17 -11.26 -12.02 1.94
CA LEU A 17 -9.82 -12.22 2.14
C LEU A 17 -9.04 -10.90 2.17
N LEU A 18 -9.62 -9.82 1.66
CA LEU A 18 -9.06 -8.48 1.71
C LEU A 18 -9.35 -7.87 3.08
N GLU A 19 -8.31 -7.77 3.92
CA GLU A 19 -8.38 -7.10 5.21
C GLU A 19 -8.44 -5.57 5.05
N ARG A 20 -9.57 -5.03 4.59
CA ARG A 20 -9.77 -3.61 4.24
C ARG A 20 -9.39 -2.65 5.37
N ASN A 21 -9.82 -2.97 6.59
CA ASN A 21 -9.51 -2.16 7.76
C ASN A 21 -8.01 -2.20 8.09
N ALA A 22 -7.36 -3.35 7.92
CA ALA A 22 -5.93 -3.47 8.10
C ALA A 22 -5.16 -2.67 7.04
N LEU A 23 -5.58 -2.73 5.77
CA LEU A 23 -4.98 -1.93 4.70
C LEU A 23 -5.10 -0.43 4.97
N LYS A 24 -6.31 0.04 5.31
CA LYS A 24 -6.55 1.45 5.62
C LYS A 24 -5.73 1.92 6.81
N LYS A 25 -5.70 1.12 7.88
CA LYS A 25 -4.91 1.42 9.08
C LYS A 25 -3.41 1.43 8.76
N LEU A 26 -2.92 0.48 7.98
CA LEU A 26 -1.52 0.41 7.55
C LEU A 26 -1.12 1.71 6.87
N ILE A 27 -1.84 2.12 5.82
CA ILE A 27 -1.53 3.34 5.06
C ILE A 27 -1.63 4.57 5.97
N LEU A 28 -2.68 4.69 6.77
CA LEU A 28 -2.84 5.81 7.70
C LEU A 28 -1.68 5.92 8.70
N THR A 29 -1.26 4.79 9.30
CA THR A 29 -0.15 4.78 10.26
C THR A 29 1.20 5.06 9.59
N SER A 30 1.42 4.56 8.37
CA SER A 30 2.65 4.79 7.62
C SER A 30 2.78 6.23 7.13
N LYS A 31 1.66 6.91 6.81
CA LYS A 31 1.65 8.35 6.50
C LYS A 31 2.03 9.24 7.68
N ASN A 32 1.74 8.80 8.90
CA ASN A 32 2.12 9.51 10.13
C ASN A 32 3.48 9.05 10.70
N ASN A 33 4.28 8.33 9.89
CA ASN A 33 5.58 7.84 10.34
C ASN A 33 6.62 8.97 10.40
N THR A 34 7.57 8.84 11.32
CA THR A 34 8.70 9.78 11.46
C THR A 34 9.72 9.64 10.34
N SER A 35 9.77 8.50 9.64
CA SER A 35 10.59 8.31 8.45
C SER A 35 9.92 8.90 7.22
N ASP A 36 10.59 9.88 6.60
CA ASP A 36 10.14 10.48 5.34
C ASP A 36 9.98 9.44 4.23
N PHE A 37 10.88 8.45 4.18
CA PHE A 37 10.78 7.36 3.22
C PHE A 37 9.46 6.59 3.37
N VAL A 38 9.13 6.15 4.60
CA VAL A 38 7.90 5.40 4.90
C VAL A 38 6.66 6.24 4.58
N ARG A 39 6.69 7.52 4.93
CA ARG A 39 5.61 8.46 4.64
C ARG A 39 5.39 8.61 3.14
N LEU A 40 6.45 8.86 2.37
CA LEU A 40 6.38 9.04 0.91
C LEU A 40 5.91 7.76 0.20
N GLN A 41 6.31 6.57 0.65
CA GLN A 41 5.79 5.31 0.08
C GLN A 41 4.28 5.17 0.34
N ALA A 42 3.82 5.47 1.56
CA ALA A 42 2.41 5.37 1.90
C ALA A 42 1.54 6.39 1.14
N GLU A 43 2.02 7.62 0.98
CA GLU A 43 1.37 8.66 0.18
C GLU A 43 1.33 8.29 -1.31
N SER A 44 2.43 7.74 -1.84
CA SER A 44 2.51 7.29 -3.23
C SER A 44 1.51 6.16 -3.49
N PHE A 45 1.41 5.19 -2.57
CA PHE A 45 0.44 4.11 -2.66
C PHE A 45 -1.00 4.64 -2.69
N GLU A 46 -1.36 5.52 -1.75
CA GLU A 46 -2.70 6.12 -1.71
C GLU A 46 -3.01 6.85 -3.02
N ARG A 47 -2.07 7.65 -3.52
CA ARG A 47 -2.21 8.37 -4.78
C ARG A 47 -2.44 7.44 -5.97
N TRP A 48 -1.66 6.36 -6.10
CA TRP A 48 -1.84 5.42 -7.20
C TRP A 48 -3.16 4.66 -7.12
N THR A 49 -3.63 4.35 -5.92
CA THR A 49 -4.95 3.74 -5.73
C THR A 49 -6.07 4.72 -6.13
N ILE A 50 -5.93 6.00 -5.82
CA ILE A 50 -6.88 7.03 -6.27
C ILE A 50 -6.86 7.16 -7.80
N MET A 51 -5.68 7.21 -8.42
CA MET A 51 -5.57 7.25 -9.89
C MET A 51 -6.16 6.00 -10.55
N LEU A 52 -6.01 4.83 -9.93
CA LEU A 52 -6.65 3.60 -10.39
C LEU A 52 -8.18 3.72 -10.31
N ALA A 53 -8.70 4.23 -9.18
CA ALA A 53 -10.14 4.44 -8.99
C ALA A 53 -10.72 5.45 -9.99
N ASP A 54 -9.96 6.49 -10.32
CA ASP A 54 -10.34 7.54 -11.27
C ASP A 54 -10.13 7.12 -12.74
N GLY A 55 -9.60 5.92 -13.00
CA GLY A 55 -9.32 5.43 -14.35
C GLY A 55 -8.09 6.07 -15.02
N GLU A 56 -7.37 6.94 -14.31
CA GLU A 56 -6.12 7.58 -14.75
C GLU A 56 -4.91 6.63 -14.75
N LEU A 57 -5.04 5.50 -14.06
CA LEU A 57 -4.01 4.46 -14.00
C LEU A 57 -4.62 3.11 -14.33
N THR A 58 -4.02 2.40 -15.31
CA THR A 58 -4.44 1.03 -15.64
C THR A 58 -4.07 0.06 -14.52
N VAL A 59 -4.83 -1.03 -14.39
CA VAL A 59 -4.53 -2.12 -13.43
C VAL A 59 -3.09 -2.62 -13.58
N ALA A 60 -2.63 -2.82 -14.82
CA ALA A 60 -1.26 -3.26 -15.08
C ALA A 60 -0.21 -2.23 -14.63
N GLY A 61 -0.46 -0.94 -14.85
CA GLY A 61 0.37 0.16 -14.38
C GLY A 61 0.43 0.22 -12.86
N TYR A 62 -0.72 0.12 -12.20
CA TYR A 62 -0.85 0.05 -10.75
C TYR A 62 -0.05 -1.11 -10.14
N LYS A 63 -0.26 -2.34 -10.66
CA LYS A 63 0.46 -3.53 -10.18
C LYS A 63 1.98 -3.37 -10.31
N LYS A 64 2.46 -2.74 -11.40
CA LYS A 64 3.88 -2.48 -11.61
C LYS A 64 4.45 -1.47 -10.62
N LEU A 65 3.74 -0.38 -10.32
CA LEU A 65 4.18 0.64 -9.37
C LEU A 65 4.27 0.08 -7.95
N VAL A 66 3.23 -0.64 -7.52
CA VAL A 66 3.18 -1.24 -6.17
C VAL A 66 4.27 -2.31 -5.98
N LYS A 67 4.55 -3.14 -6.99
CA LYS A 67 5.68 -4.09 -6.93
C LYS A 67 7.04 -3.38 -6.81
N LYS A 68 7.23 -2.26 -7.52
CA LYS A 68 8.47 -1.46 -7.40
C LYS A 68 8.60 -0.85 -6.01
N MET A 69 7.51 -0.36 -5.44
CA MET A 69 7.48 0.15 -4.06
C MET A 69 7.87 -0.93 -3.05
N GLU A 70 7.34 -2.16 -3.17
CA GLU A 70 7.70 -3.28 -2.31
C GLU A 70 9.22 -3.53 -2.32
N ILE A 71 9.81 -3.66 -3.52
CA ILE A 71 11.25 -3.87 -3.70
C ILE A 71 12.05 -2.71 -3.11
N LEU A 72 11.67 -1.47 -3.40
CA LEU A 72 12.34 -0.28 -2.87
C LEU A 72 12.29 -0.25 -1.33
N THR A 73 11.15 -0.61 -0.75
CA THR A 73 10.96 -0.65 0.71
C THR A 73 11.83 -1.73 1.36
N GLN A 74 11.95 -2.91 0.73
CA GLN A 74 12.85 -3.97 1.18
C GLN A 74 14.33 -3.56 1.11
N ILE A 75 14.74 -2.87 0.05
CA ILE A 75 16.13 -2.36 -0.07
C ILE A 75 16.41 -1.32 1.02
N GLU A 76 15.47 -0.41 1.26
CA GLU A 76 15.64 0.67 2.23
C GLU A 76 15.60 0.16 3.68
N GLU A 77 14.89 -0.95 3.95
CA GLU A 77 14.94 -1.64 5.25
C GLU A 77 16.37 -1.99 5.67
N VAL A 78 17.25 -2.31 4.72
CA VAL A 78 18.67 -2.60 4.98
C VAL A 78 19.44 -1.35 5.41
N ARG A 79 18.99 -0.16 5.01
CA ARG A 79 19.69 1.12 5.19
C ARG A 79 19.18 1.96 6.37
N LEU A 80 17.97 1.69 6.86
CA LEU A 80 17.31 2.53 7.87
C LEU A 80 17.78 2.26 9.31
N THR A 81 17.70 3.30 10.15
CA THR A 81 17.87 3.20 11.61
C THR A 81 16.79 2.31 12.23
N VAL A 82 17.06 1.70 13.39
CA VAL A 82 16.24 0.61 13.99
C VAL A 82 14.73 0.91 14.04
N GLY A 83 14.33 2.14 14.38
CA GLY A 83 12.91 2.52 14.46
C GLY A 83 12.23 2.71 13.09
N ALA A 84 12.92 3.31 12.13
CA ALA A 84 12.42 3.46 10.76
C ALA A 84 12.40 2.11 10.03
N LYS A 85 13.34 1.22 10.36
CA LYS A 85 13.43 -0.15 9.84
C LYS A 85 12.17 -0.97 10.15
N ALA A 86 11.73 -1.00 11.41
CA ALA A 86 10.51 -1.73 11.80
C ALA A 86 9.26 -1.21 11.09
N SER A 87 9.20 0.10 10.84
CA SER A 87 8.08 0.73 10.14
C SER A 87 8.08 0.43 8.64
N ALA A 88 9.25 0.50 8.00
CA ALA A 88 9.44 0.11 6.61
C ALA A 88 9.14 -1.37 6.40
N GLN A 89 9.61 -2.25 7.28
CA GLN A 89 9.31 -3.67 7.25
C GLN A 89 7.80 -3.93 7.37
N ARG A 90 7.12 -3.28 8.32
CA ARG A 90 5.67 -3.40 8.47
C ARG A 90 4.92 -2.94 7.21
N LEU A 91 5.38 -1.84 6.59
CA LEU A 91 4.81 -1.36 5.33
C LEU A 91 5.04 -2.37 4.19
N ALA A 92 6.27 -2.87 4.01
CA ALA A 92 6.61 -3.86 2.99
C ALA A 92 5.79 -5.14 3.15
N SER A 93 5.78 -5.74 4.35
CA SER A 93 5.01 -6.95 4.63
C SER A 93 3.52 -6.72 4.46
N GLY A 94 2.98 -5.58 4.90
CA GLY A 94 1.57 -5.27 4.72
C GLY A 94 1.17 -5.09 3.25
N ILE A 95 2.01 -4.44 2.43
CA ILE A 95 1.83 -4.37 0.98
C ILE A 95 1.88 -5.77 0.37
N GLN A 96 2.86 -6.58 0.73
CA GLN A 96 3.00 -7.92 0.19
C GLN A 96 1.80 -8.80 0.51
N GLU A 97 1.41 -8.88 1.79
CA GLU A 97 0.34 -9.77 2.25
C GLU A 97 -1.05 -9.28 1.85
N ILE A 98 -1.35 -7.97 1.99
CA ILE A 98 -2.71 -7.46 1.79
C ILE A 98 -2.90 -7.01 0.34
N VAL A 99 -1.90 -6.37 -0.27
CA VAL A 99 -2.05 -5.79 -1.62
C VAL A 99 -1.67 -6.81 -2.69
N ILE A 100 -0.45 -7.33 -2.65
CA ILE A 100 0.07 -8.18 -3.72
C ILE A 100 -0.63 -9.55 -3.73
N LYS A 101 -0.82 -10.17 -2.56
CA LYS A 101 -1.45 -11.50 -2.49
C LYS A 101 -2.98 -11.48 -2.55
N ARG A 102 -3.64 -10.39 -2.13
CA ARG A 102 -5.12 -10.32 -2.06
C ARG A 102 -5.70 -9.28 -3.02
N LEU A 103 -5.38 -7.99 -2.86
CA LEU A 103 -6.00 -6.96 -3.71
C LEU A 103 -5.74 -7.22 -5.20
N PHE A 104 -4.53 -7.62 -5.58
CA PHE A 104 -4.20 -7.89 -6.99
C PHE A 104 -4.95 -9.06 -7.61
N SER A 105 -5.47 -10.01 -6.84
CA SER A 105 -6.30 -11.09 -7.39
C SER A 105 -7.75 -10.66 -7.61
N LEU A 106 -8.15 -9.52 -7.05
CA LEU A 106 -9.52 -8.99 -7.10
C LEU A 106 -9.70 -7.88 -8.14
N ILE A 107 -8.60 -7.36 -8.71
CA ILE A 107 -8.57 -6.28 -9.69
C ILE A 107 -7.81 -6.64 -10.96
#